data_AF-A0ABD3NAC9-F1
#
_entry.id   AF-A0ABD3NAC9-F1
#
_cell.length_a   1.000
_cell.length_b   1.000
_cell.length_c   1.000
_cell.angle_alpha   90.00
_cell.angle_beta   90.00
_cell.angle_gamma   90.00
#
_symmetry.space_group_name_H-M   'P 1'
#
loop_
_entity.id
_entity.type
_entity.pdbx_description
1 polymer ?
#
loop_
_entity_poly.entity_id
_entity_poly.type
_entity_poly.pdbx_seq_one_letter_code
_entity_poly.pdbx_strand_id
1 'polypeptide(L)'
;MKSYRIFSRNAKYAAAVFLIGLVTIFHDIKLDNLDQSYDVDDDYMSSDKYISTTDERGVSDDDLSPRSRCQIVYLLGVEGTMHHGVEPIIATLAASQTDPETGTAFAVHSKSKDLRYGLFAPTGSRLGFDSPPAMDDPKFVKKVISSICPNDGRKHIVIEAASFPCGGKFRVSRGNGSRVWREMTPEAIANSEMALEHPTNLYKFYDAYSKYADVKFLALHRPFLETIASHRTWDSGPIPHSNIIQGFLILHKRFLDIHKTDPITGDNVWTVIHVEKLSIKYHGLWHNRKERKQALEARKDMIRNVATFLGWPKVTCKQCFESWRDSTTDYSQVFEPELLKILTEHKESLSGIWPPVEAQTIV
;
A
#
# COMPACT_ATOMS: atom_id res chain seq x y z
N MET A 1 33.63 17.24 -58.86
CA MET A 1 34.73 16.25 -58.72
C MET A 1 35.59 16.65 -57.52
N LYS A 2 36.02 15.65 -56.72
CA LYS A 2 36.87 15.70 -55.51
C LYS A 2 36.21 16.03 -54.16
N SER A 3 35.88 14.91 -53.51
CA SER A 3 35.61 14.65 -52.10
C SER A 3 36.83 14.96 -51.21
N TYR A 4 36.59 15.38 -49.96
CA TYR A 4 37.52 15.22 -48.84
C TYR A 4 36.79 14.56 -47.67
N ARG A 5 37.11 13.28 -47.43
CA ARG A 5 36.88 12.57 -46.16
C ARG A 5 38.14 12.73 -45.32
N ILE A 6 38.05 13.41 -44.19
CA ILE A 6 39.05 13.33 -43.12
C ILE A 6 38.45 12.43 -42.04
N PHE A 7 38.75 11.14 -42.13
CA PHE A 7 38.56 10.21 -41.00
C PHE A 7 39.82 10.27 -40.14
N SER A 8 39.69 10.76 -38.91
CA SER A 8 40.81 10.86 -37.99
C SER A 8 41.24 9.47 -37.48
N ARG A 9 42.55 9.30 -37.31
CA ARG A 9 43.23 8.08 -36.83
C ARG A 9 42.75 7.57 -35.45
N ASN A 10 41.94 8.34 -34.73
CA ASN A 10 41.48 8.00 -33.37
C ASN A 10 40.27 7.04 -33.34
N ALA A 11 39.56 6.86 -34.47
CA ALA A 11 38.43 5.94 -34.54
C ALA A 11 38.82 4.45 -34.57
N LYS A 12 40.07 4.12 -34.92
CA LYS A 12 40.55 2.73 -35.00
C LYS A 12 40.98 2.14 -33.64
N TYR A 13 41.33 2.99 -32.67
CA TYR A 13 41.71 2.53 -31.32
C TYR A 13 40.49 2.36 -30.39
N ALA A 14 39.41 3.10 -30.61
CA ALA A 14 38.18 2.96 -29.80
C ALA A 14 37.43 1.65 -30.06
N ALA A 15 37.49 1.10 -31.28
CA ALA A 15 36.83 -0.16 -31.62
C ALA A 15 37.57 -1.40 -31.07
N ALA A 16 38.88 -1.33 -30.84
CA ALA A 16 39.66 -2.44 -30.31
C ALA A 16 39.50 -2.62 -28.78
N VAL A 17 39.26 -1.53 -28.03
CA VAL A 17 39.05 -1.58 -26.57
C VAL A 17 37.64 -2.09 -26.23
N PHE A 18 36.64 -1.84 -27.08
CA PHE A 18 35.27 -2.32 -26.86
C PHE A 18 35.09 -3.83 -27.10
N LEU A 19 35.93 -4.44 -27.93
CA LEU A 19 35.86 -5.87 -28.27
C LEU A 19 36.59 -6.78 -27.25
N ILE A 20 37.57 -6.25 -26.51
CA ILE A 20 38.28 -7.02 -25.46
C ILE A 20 37.48 -7.02 -24.15
N GLY A 21 36.73 -5.94 -23.84
CA GLY A 21 35.91 -5.87 -22.61
C GLY A 21 34.67 -6.76 -22.59
N LEU A 22 34.16 -7.16 -23.76
CA LEU A 22 32.96 -8.02 -23.88
C LEU A 22 33.25 -9.53 -23.73
N VAL A 23 34.53 -9.95 -23.74
CA VAL A 23 34.91 -11.37 -23.62
C VAL A 23 35.14 -11.78 -22.15
N THR A 24 35.24 -10.83 -21.22
CA THR A 24 35.53 -11.09 -19.78
C THR A 24 34.32 -11.12 -18.85
N ILE A 25 33.07 -10.99 -19.36
CA ILE A 25 31.85 -11.05 -18.51
C ILE A 25 30.92 -12.19 -18.96
N PHE A 26 31.49 -13.35 -19.32
CA PHE A 26 30.74 -14.59 -19.54
C PHE A 26 31.35 -15.83 -18.87
N HIS A 27 32.30 -15.65 -17.94
CA HIS A 27 32.84 -16.72 -17.12
C HIS A 27 32.87 -16.31 -15.64
N ASP A 28 31.73 -16.47 -14.98
CA ASP A 28 31.64 -17.06 -13.63
C ASP A 28 30.16 -17.24 -13.26
N ILE A 29 29.52 -18.22 -13.93
CA ILE A 29 28.35 -18.90 -13.36
C ILE A 29 28.90 -20.22 -12.83
N LYS A 30 29.19 -20.25 -11.53
CA LYS A 30 29.26 -21.48 -10.74
C LYS A 30 28.03 -21.52 -9.86
N LEU A 31 27.05 -22.30 -10.32
CA LEU A 31 25.97 -22.84 -9.50
C LEU A 31 26.57 -24.02 -8.73
N ASP A 32 27.00 -23.79 -7.51
CA ASP A 32 27.24 -24.87 -6.56
C ASP A 32 25.93 -25.15 -5.81
N ASN A 33 25.47 -26.39 -5.97
CA ASN A 33 24.34 -27.01 -5.30
C ASN A 33 24.47 -26.93 -3.79
N LEU A 34 23.45 -26.43 -3.10
CA LEU A 34 23.18 -26.76 -1.71
C LEU A 34 21.75 -27.31 -1.63
N ASP A 35 21.73 -28.64 -1.71
CA ASP A 35 20.63 -29.51 -1.33
C ASP A 35 20.55 -29.48 0.20
N GLN A 36 19.51 -28.85 0.75
CA GLN A 36 19.11 -29.03 2.15
C GLN A 36 17.63 -29.36 2.17
N SER A 37 17.37 -30.66 2.13
CA SER A 37 16.12 -31.30 2.52
C SER A 37 15.77 -30.93 3.96
N TYR A 38 14.64 -30.25 4.15
CA TYR A 38 13.96 -30.26 5.44
C TYR A 38 12.90 -31.36 5.37
N ASP A 39 13.18 -32.46 6.07
CA ASP A 39 12.18 -33.45 6.44
C ASP A 39 11.19 -32.77 7.39
N VAL A 40 9.94 -32.60 6.95
CA VAL A 40 8.82 -32.29 7.82
C VAL A 40 7.99 -33.56 7.87
N ASP A 41 7.93 -34.14 9.06
CA ASP A 41 7.13 -35.31 9.39
C ASP A 41 5.64 -35.05 9.07
N ASP A 42 5.17 -35.68 7.99
CA ASP A 42 3.75 -35.92 7.74
C ASP A 42 3.34 -37.13 8.58
N ASP A 43 2.64 -36.88 9.69
CA ASP A 43 1.80 -37.92 10.28
C ASP A 43 0.52 -37.37 10.93
N TYR A 44 -0.58 -38.03 10.57
CA TYR A 44 -1.89 -38.04 11.22
C TYR A 44 -2.80 -36.79 11.15
N MET A 45 -3.79 -36.84 10.24
CA MET A 45 -5.18 -37.18 10.62
C MET A 45 -6.08 -37.31 9.38
N SER A 46 -6.42 -38.56 9.08
CA SER A 46 -7.62 -38.92 8.33
C SER A 46 -8.79 -39.03 9.30
N SER A 47 -9.91 -38.37 8.99
CA SER A 47 -11.21 -39.04 8.98
C SER A 47 -12.29 -38.11 8.45
N ASP A 48 -13.01 -38.60 7.44
CA ASP A 48 -14.29 -38.11 6.97
C ASP A 48 -15.27 -37.86 8.13
N LYS A 49 -15.77 -36.63 8.22
CA LYS A 49 -17.11 -36.39 8.80
C LYS A 49 -17.68 -35.08 8.26
N TYR A 50 -18.68 -35.23 7.41
CA TYR A 50 -19.56 -34.16 6.93
C TYR A 50 -20.30 -33.57 8.16
N ILE A 51 -19.75 -32.50 8.72
CA ILE A 51 -20.31 -31.75 9.85
C ILE A 51 -20.70 -30.37 9.33
N SER A 52 -21.97 -30.02 9.54
CA SER A 52 -22.54 -28.69 9.34
C SER A 52 -21.59 -27.61 9.91
N THR A 53 -21.04 -26.79 9.02
CA THR A 53 -20.05 -25.75 9.32
C THR A 53 -20.71 -24.56 10.00
N THR A 54 -20.95 -24.68 11.30
CA THR A 54 -20.80 -23.52 12.16
C THR A 54 -19.29 -23.30 12.28
N ASP A 55 -18.76 -22.37 11.48
CA ASP A 55 -17.39 -21.87 11.61
C ASP A 55 -17.11 -21.59 13.10
N GLU A 56 -15.98 -22.06 13.62
CA GLU A 56 -15.53 -21.92 15.01
C GLU A 56 -15.49 -20.46 15.50
N ARG A 57 -15.74 -19.49 14.61
CA ARG A 57 -15.93 -18.07 14.90
C ARG A 57 -17.34 -17.67 15.35
N GLY A 58 -18.32 -18.58 15.37
CA GLY A 58 -19.65 -18.36 15.99
C GLY A 58 -20.47 -17.21 15.40
N VAL A 59 -20.27 -16.87 14.12
CA VAL A 59 -21.01 -15.80 13.42
C VAL A 59 -22.28 -16.41 12.82
N SER A 60 -23.47 -15.92 13.22
CA SER A 60 -24.73 -16.34 12.59
C SER A 60 -24.85 -15.75 11.17
N ASP A 61 -25.56 -16.43 10.28
CA ASP A 61 -25.78 -15.94 8.89
C ASP A 61 -26.39 -14.52 8.85
N ASP A 62 -27.24 -14.16 9.83
CA ASP A 62 -27.79 -12.80 9.96
C ASP A 62 -26.70 -11.73 10.18
N ASP A 63 -25.59 -12.08 10.84
CA ASP A 63 -24.45 -11.19 11.11
C ASP A 63 -23.54 -10.99 9.88
N LEU A 64 -23.66 -11.81 8.82
CA LEU A 64 -22.93 -11.66 7.55
C LEU A 64 -23.64 -10.74 6.54
N SER A 65 -24.94 -10.49 6.72
CA SER A 65 -25.73 -9.57 5.86
C SER A 65 -25.15 -8.16 5.72
N PRO A 66 -24.44 -7.55 6.70
CA PRO A 66 -23.78 -6.26 6.53
C PRO A 66 -22.56 -6.33 5.60
N ARG A 67 -21.87 -7.48 5.53
CA ARG A 67 -20.61 -7.60 4.80
C ARG A 67 -20.78 -7.49 3.30
N SER A 68 -21.84 -8.09 2.74
CA SER A 68 -22.13 -8.02 1.29
C SER A 68 -22.47 -6.60 0.79
N ARG A 69 -22.83 -5.69 1.69
CA ARG A 69 -23.22 -4.31 1.40
C ARG A 69 -22.25 -3.26 1.96
N CYS A 70 -21.17 -3.67 2.61
CA CYS A 70 -20.21 -2.78 3.24
C CYS A 70 -18.79 -3.14 2.81
N GLN A 71 -18.12 -2.25 2.09
CA GLN A 71 -16.72 -2.40 1.75
C GLN A 71 -15.91 -1.26 2.37
N ILE A 72 -14.82 -1.59 3.06
CA ILE A 72 -13.86 -0.62 3.59
C ILE A 72 -12.59 -0.72 2.75
N VAL A 73 -12.25 0.36 2.05
CA VAL A 73 -11.02 0.45 1.25
C VAL A 73 -10.00 1.29 2.02
N TYR A 74 -8.94 0.64 2.50
CA TYR A 74 -7.88 1.28 3.25
C TYR A 74 -6.67 1.55 2.35
N LEU A 75 -6.30 2.82 2.18
CA LEU A 75 -5.11 3.22 1.42
C LEU A 75 -3.87 3.11 2.30
N LEU A 76 -3.24 1.94 2.26
CA LEU A 76 -2.11 1.62 3.11
C LEU A 76 -0.83 2.22 2.52
N GLY A 77 -0.18 3.11 3.26
CA GLY A 77 1.11 3.62 2.86
C GLY A 77 1.76 4.48 3.94
N VAL A 78 3.04 4.76 3.71
CA VAL A 78 3.80 5.69 4.54
C VAL A 78 3.65 7.10 3.99
N GLU A 79 3.39 8.05 4.89
CA GLU A 79 3.39 9.51 4.69
C GLU A 79 2.76 10.11 3.40
N GLY A 80 1.85 11.07 3.60
CA GLY A 80 1.42 11.95 2.50
C GLY A 80 0.55 11.30 1.43
N THR A 81 0.05 10.09 1.66
CA THR A 81 -0.88 9.36 0.79
C THR A 81 -2.23 10.06 0.58
N MET A 82 -2.60 10.96 1.51
CA MET A 82 -3.97 11.50 1.66
C MET A 82 -4.32 12.75 0.86
N HIS A 83 -3.37 13.61 0.48
CA HIS A 83 -3.73 14.97 0.03
C HIS A 83 -3.36 15.30 -1.43
N HIS A 84 -2.47 14.53 -2.06
CA HIS A 84 -2.06 14.77 -3.46
C HIS A 84 -2.00 13.52 -4.36
N GLY A 85 -2.29 12.32 -3.85
CA GLY A 85 -1.97 11.07 -4.55
C GLY A 85 -3.17 10.29 -5.04
N VAL A 86 -3.80 9.49 -4.18
CA VAL A 86 -4.64 8.37 -4.67
C VAL A 86 -6.06 8.42 -4.12
N GLU A 87 -6.27 8.94 -2.90
CA GLU A 87 -7.60 9.02 -2.28
C GLU A 87 -8.67 9.67 -3.17
N PRO A 88 -8.45 10.84 -3.80
CA PRO A 88 -9.45 11.44 -4.68
C PRO A 88 -9.77 10.59 -5.92
N ILE A 89 -8.76 9.90 -6.48
CA ILE A 89 -8.94 9.00 -7.64
C ILE A 89 -9.88 7.85 -7.25
N ILE A 90 -9.61 7.20 -6.12
CA ILE A 90 -10.42 6.07 -5.64
C ILE A 90 -11.83 6.53 -5.27
N ALA A 91 -11.97 7.69 -4.62
CA ALA A 91 -13.27 8.26 -4.28
C ALA A 91 -14.10 8.59 -5.53
N THR A 92 -13.49 9.20 -6.56
CA THR A 92 -14.18 9.46 -7.84
C THR A 92 -14.54 8.15 -8.56
N LEU A 93 -13.67 7.14 -8.52
CA LEU A 93 -13.95 5.83 -9.11
C LEU A 93 -15.13 5.16 -8.41
N ALA A 94 -15.13 5.14 -7.06
CA ALA A 94 -16.20 4.59 -6.23
C ALA A 94 -17.53 5.30 -6.47
N ALA A 95 -17.52 6.64 -6.55
CA ALA A 95 -18.73 7.44 -6.76
C ALA A 95 -19.35 7.23 -8.15
N SER A 96 -18.59 6.65 -9.08
CA SER A 96 -19.04 6.35 -10.42
C SER A 96 -19.64 4.95 -10.58
N GLN A 97 -19.68 4.17 -9.49
CA GLN A 97 -20.19 2.80 -9.46
C GLN A 97 -21.70 2.76 -9.24
N THR A 98 -22.32 1.74 -9.81
CA THR A 98 -23.73 1.39 -9.64
C THR A 98 -23.79 -0.10 -9.37
N ASP A 99 -24.61 -0.49 -8.39
CA ASP A 99 -24.86 -1.89 -8.08
C ASP A 99 -25.63 -2.55 -9.23
N PRO A 100 -25.10 -3.60 -9.89
CA PRO A 100 -25.74 -4.20 -11.06
C PRO A 100 -27.06 -4.88 -10.71
N GLU A 101 -27.25 -5.31 -9.47
CA GLU A 101 -28.47 -6.00 -9.02
C GLU A 101 -29.62 -5.02 -8.77
N THR A 102 -29.34 -3.92 -8.06
CA THR A 102 -30.36 -2.97 -7.63
C THR A 102 -30.47 -1.75 -8.54
N GLY A 103 -29.48 -1.50 -9.40
CA GLY A 103 -29.36 -0.29 -10.20
C GLY A 103 -29.07 0.98 -9.38
N THR A 104 -28.80 0.84 -8.08
CA THR A 104 -28.56 1.97 -7.18
C THR A 104 -27.09 2.39 -7.18
N ALA A 105 -26.83 3.69 -7.09
CA ALA A 105 -25.47 4.20 -6.94
C ALA A 105 -24.89 3.83 -5.57
N PHE A 106 -23.58 3.52 -5.53
CA PHE A 106 -22.89 3.26 -4.27
C PHE A 106 -22.89 4.50 -3.36
N ALA A 107 -23.03 4.28 -2.06
CA ALA A 107 -22.87 5.32 -1.04
C ALA A 107 -21.39 5.43 -0.65
N VAL A 108 -20.72 6.50 -1.08
CA VAL A 108 -19.27 6.66 -0.87
C VAL A 108 -18.98 7.61 0.28
N HIS A 109 -18.18 7.14 1.24
CA HIS A 109 -17.79 7.89 2.44
C HIS A 109 -16.27 7.99 2.48
N SER A 110 -15.72 9.18 2.21
CA SER A 110 -14.31 9.46 2.47
C SER A 110 -14.14 10.05 3.86
N LYS A 111 -13.09 9.66 4.57
CA LYS A 111 -12.74 10.23 5.90
C LYS A 111 -13.89 10.10 6.92
N SER A 112 -14.57 8.95 6.91
CA SER A 112 -15.71 8.67 7.80
C SER A 112 -15.33 8.94 9.24
N LYS A 113 -16.04 9.87 9.89
CA LYS A 113 -15.75 10.25 11.27
C LYS A 113 -16.00 9.10 12.24
N ASP A 114 -16.94 8.22 11.93
CA ASP A 114 -17.30 7.09 12.80
C ASP A 114 -16.33 5.92 12.64
N LEU A 115 -15.88 5.63 11.41
CA LEU A 115 -14.77 4.69 11.22
C LEU A 115 -13.51 5.21 11.92
N ARG A 116 -13.16 6.49 11.73
CA ARG A 116 -12.04 7.12 12.44
C ARG A 116 -12.19 7.08 13.95
N TYR A 117 -13.41 7.19 14.46
CA TYR A 117 -13.66 7.03 15.88
C TYR A 117 -13.37 5.59 16.33
N GLY A 118 -13.79 4.60 15.56
CA GLY A 118 -13.47 3.19 15.78
C GLY A 118 -11.98 2.85 15.70
N LEU A 119 -11.27 3.47 14.74
CA LEU A 119 -9.85 3.20 14.52
C LEU A 119 -8.95 3.93 15.50
N PHE A 120 -9.23 5.20 15.79
CA PHE A 120 -8.28 6.07 16.51
C PHE A 120 -8.72 6.40 17.93
N ALA A 121 -9.90 5.94 18.36
CA ALA A 121 -10.44 6.16 19.70
C ALA A 121 -10.26 7.61 20.20
N PRO A 122 -10.61 8.65 19.41
CA PRO A 122 -10.35 10.02 19.83
C PRO A 122 -11.15 10.33 21.09
N THR A 123 -10.55 11.12 21.99
CA THR A 123 -11.19 11.55 23.23
C THR A 123 -12.55 12.20 22.96
N GLY A 124 -13.62 11.65 23.54
CA GLY A 124 -14.97 12.23 23.52
C GLY A 124 -16.07 11.17 23.43
N SER A 125 -17.28 11.53 23.85
CA SER A 125 -18.45 10.67 23.75
C SER A 125 -18.99 10.66 22.33
N ARG A 126 -18.75 9.58 21.58
CA ARG A 126 -19.35 9.38 20.26
C ARG A 126 -19.95 7.98 20.20
N LEU A 127 -21.00 7.83 19.38
CA LEU A 127 -21.73 6.57 19.26
C LEU A 127 -22.25 6.06 20.62
N GLY A 128 -22.57 6.96 21.56
CA GLY A 128 -23.17 6.61 22.85
C GLY A 128 -22.26 5.81 23.81
N PHE A 129 -20.95 6.01 23.72
CA PHE A 129 -19.99 5.50 24.71
C PHE A 129 -19.37 6.67 25.49
N ASP A 130 -19.25 6.54 26.81
CA ASP A 130 -18.66 7.59 27.67
C ASP A 130 -17.14 7.66 27.55
N SER A 131 -16.50 6.55 27.21
CA SER A 131 -15.09 6.43 26.84
C SER A 131 -14.96 5.52 25.62
N PRO A 132 -13.97 5.73 24.73
CA PRO A 132 -13.82 4.89 23.55
C PRO A 132 -13.46 3.46 23.98
N PRO A 133 -14.27 2.45 23.62
CA PRO A 133 -13.95 1.05 23.87
C PRO A 133 -12.70 0.61 23.10
N ALA A 134 -12.21 -0.59 23.39
CA ALA A 134 -11.18 -1.22 22.56
C ALA A 134 -11.67 -1.37 21.11
N MET A 135 -10.75 -1.24 20.14
CA MET A 135 -11.06 -1.29 18.70
C MET A 135 -11.77 -2.58 18.28
N ASP A 136 -11.48 -3.67 18.98
CA ASP A 136 -11.98 -5.02 18.76
C ASP A 136 -13.18 -5.38 19.64
N ASP A 137 -13.71 -4.44 20.44
CA ASP A 137 -14.94 -4.67 21.21
C ASP A 137 -16.12 -4.96 20.25
N PRO A 138 -16.76 -6.13 20.31
CA PRO A 138 -17.79 -6.52 19.34
C PRO A 138 -18.99 -5.58 19.29
N LYS A 139 -19.41 -5.01 20.44
CA LYS A 139 -20.55 -4.08 20.48
C LYS A 139 -20.17 -2.76 19.82
N PHE A 140 -18.95 -2.30 20.05
CA PHE A 140 -18.43 -1.09 19.45
C PHE A 140 -18.28 -1.23 17.94
N VAL A 141 -17.65 -2.31 17.48
CA VAL A 141 -17.49 -2.62 16.05
C VAL A 141 -18.85 -2.67 15.35
N LYS A 142 -19.82 -3.42 15.88
CA LYS A 142 -21.18 -3.49 15.30
C LYS A 142 -21.84 -2.11 15.20
N LYS A 143 -21.61 -1.22 16.17
CA LYS A 143 -22.14 0.14 16.16
C LYS A 143 -21.44 1.03 15.14
N VAL A 144 -20.12 0.91 14.98
CA VAL A 144 -19.37 1.61 13.93
C VAL A 144 -19.85 1.15 12.55
N ILE A 145 -19.95 -0.16 12.32
CA ILE A 145 -20.42 -0.75 11.06
C ILE A 145 -21.83 -0.26 10.73
N SER A 146 -22.74 -0.32 11.70
CA SER A 146 -24.13 0.13 11.50
C SER A 146 -24.23 1.62 11.17
N SER A 147 -23.26 2.43 11.62
CA SER A 147 -23.19 3.87 11.31
C SER A 147 -22.62 4.14 9.91
N ILE A 148 -21.54 3.45 9.52
CA ILE A 148 -20.87 3.68 8.23
C ILE A 148 -21.54 2.95 7.06
N CYS A 149 -22.26 1.88 7.37
CA CYS A 149 -22.98 1.02 6.43
C CYS A 149 -24.40 0.74 7.00
N PRO A 150 -25.29 1.75 7.08
CA PRO A 150 -26.68 1.55 7.48
C PRO A 150 -27.42 0.65 6.50
N ASN A 151 -28.43 -0.09 6.98
CA ASN A 151 -29.26 -0.94 6.12
C ASN A 151 -30.28 -0.11 5.33
N ASP A 152 -29.81 0.67 4.35
CA ASP A 152 -30.61 1.58 3.54
C ASP A 152 -30.87 1.06 2.11
N GLY A 153 -30.52 -0.20 1.85
CA GLY A 153 -30.66 -0.86 0.54
C GLY A 153 -29.55 -0.54 -0.46
N ARG A 154 -28.53 0.24 -0.10
CA ARG A 154 -27.37 0.54 -0.96
C ARG A 154 -26.13 -0.23 -0.53
N LYS A 155 -25.18 -0.36 -1.47
CA LYS A 155 -23.80 -0.73 -1.17
C LYS A 155 -23.03 0.49 -0.68
N HIS A 156 -22.31 0.35 0.42
CA HIS A 156 -21.52 1.40 1.07
C HIS A 156 -20.03 1.15 0.86
N ILE A 157 -19.33 2.16 0.35
CA ILE A 157 -17.87 2.15 0.21
C ILE A 157 -17.30 3.19 1.17
N VAL A 158 -16.50 2.76 2.13
CA VAL A 158 -15.84 3.63 3.09
C VAL A 158 -14.35 3.66 2.78
N ILE A 159 -13.84 4.84 2.42
CA ILE A 159 -12.42 5.03 2.08
C ILE A 159 -11.71 5.67 3.27
N GLU A 160 -10.71 4.96 3.79
CA GLU A 160 -9.78 5.49 4.80
C GLU A 160 -8.35 5.53 4.23
N ALA A 161 -7.61 6.57 4.58
CA ALA A 161 -6.29 6.83 4.01
C ALA A 161 -5.28 7.29 5.05
N ALA A 162 -5.58 7.14 6.35
CA ALA A 162 -4.68 7.55 7.42
C ALA A 162 -3.26 7.01 7.19
N SER A 163 -2.32 7.92 6.93
CA SER A 163 -0.94 7.56 6.65
C SER A 163 -0.22 7.11 7.91
N PHE A 164 0.67 6.13 7.80
CA PHE A 164 1.58 5.76 8.88
C PHE A 164 2.92 6.49 8.73
N PRO A 165 3.61 6.86 9.83
CA PRO A 165 3.10 7.01 11.20
C PRO A 165 2.23 8.27 11.40
N CYS A 166 1.84 8.95 10.33
CA CYS A 166 1.24 10.26 10.40
C CYS A 166 -0.30 10.21 10.41
N GLY A 167 -0.88 9.78 11.53
CA GLY A 167 -2.33 9.74 11.74
C GLY A 167 -2.98 11.13 11.84
N GLY A 168 -2.97 11.92 10.77
CA GLY A 168 -3.75 13.16 10.63
C GLY A 168 -3.67 14.16 11.80
N LYS A 169 -4.76 14.90 12.04
CA LYS A 169 -4.88 15.88 13.14
C LYS A 169 -4.89 15.24 14.54
N PHE A 170 -4.98 13.90 14.64
CA PHE A 170 -4.90 13.16 15.90
C PHE A 170 -3.43 12.88 16.26
N ARG A 171 -2.62 13.96 16.28
CA ARG A 171 -1.16 13.98 16.46
C ARG A 171 -0.65 13.44 17.80
N VAL A 172 -1.48 12.77 18.58
CA VAL A 172 -1.17 12.33 19.95
C VAL A 172 -0.06 11.27 19.95
N SER A 173 0.11 10.48 18.89
CA SER A 173 1.09 9.39 18.85
C SER A 173 2.51 9.77 18.39
N ARG A 174 2.70 10.82 17.56
CA ARG A 174 4.03 11.11 16.98
C ARG A 174 5.00 11.80 17.95
N GLY A 175 4.47 12.58 18.90
CA GLY A 175 5.26 13.43 19.79
C GLY A 175 6.23 12.69 20.71
N ASN A 176 5.80 11.55 21.27
CA ASN A 176 6.64 10.77 22.20
C ASN A 176 7.36 9.60 21.50
N GLY A 177 6.73 8.96 20.51
CA GLY A 177 7.28 7.77 19.87
C GLY A 177 8.41 8.01 18.87
N SER A 178 8.36 9.13 18.14
CA SER A 178 9.43 9.48 17.19
C SER A 178 10.79 9.60 17.87
N ARG A 179 10.86 10.07 19.12
CA ARG A 179 12.12 10.22 19.84
C ARG A 179 12.84 8.90 20.05
N VAL A 180 12.10 7.86 20.46
CA VAL A 180 12.65 6.52 20.76
C VAL A 180 13.04 5.81 19.45
N TRP A 181 12.20 5.91 18.42
CA TRP A 181 12.48 5.24 17.14
C TRP A 181 13.71 5.79 16.41
N ARG A 182 14.13 7.04 16.65
CA ARG A 182 15.36 7.60 16.05
C ARG A 182 16.62 6.80 16.38
N GLU A 183 16.63 6.09 17.50
CA GLU A 183 17.79 5.34 18.00
C GLU A 183 17.65 3.82 17.75
N MET A 184 16.52 3.38 17.20
CA MET A 184 16.22 1.97 16.92
C MET A 184 16.60 1.59 15.50
N THR A 185 16.87 0.31 15.24
CA THR A 185 16.96 -0.22 13.86
C THR A 185 15.56 -0.34 13.24
N PRO A 186 15.42 -0.46 11.91
CA PRO A 186 14.12 -0.65 11.27
C PRO A 186 13.35 -1.86 11.84
N GLU A 187 14.04 -2.97 12.08
CA GLU A 187 13.45 -4.19 12.66
C GLU A 187 13.01 -3.97 14.11
N ALA A 188 13.78 -3.24 14.91
CA ALA A 188 13.41 -2.92 16.28
C ALA A 188 12.16 -2.02 16.31
N ILE A 189 12.05 -1.06 15.39
CA ILE A 189 10.83 -0.25 15.22
C ILE A 189 9.66 -1.15 14.85
N ALA A 190 9.81 -2.01 13.84
CA ALA A 190 8.76 -2.89 13.33
C ALA A 190 8.25 -3.92 14.36
N ASN A 191 9.06 -4.23 15.38
CA ASN A 191 8.70 -5.13 16.48
C ASN A 191 8.31 -4.39 17.78
N SER A 192 8.42 -3.06 17.82
CA SER A 192 8.10 -2.30 19.02
C SER A 192 6.60 -2.30 19.30
N GLU A 193 6.21 -2.50 20.57
CA GLU A 193 4.82 -2.41 21.02
C GLU A 193 4.17 -1.09 20.56
N MET A 194 4.91 0.01 20.65
CA MET A 194 4.46 1.33 20.22
C MET A 194 4.19 1.43 18.72
N ALA A 195 4.88 0.67 17.87
CA ALA A 195 4.60 0.64 16.44
C ALA A 195 3.39 -0.26 16.14
N LEU A 196 3.23 -1.37 16.85
CA LEU A 196 2.08 -2.27 16.72
C LEU A 196 0.77 -1.64 17.23
N GLU A 197 0.87 -0.80 18.27
CA GLU A 197 -0.23 -0.03 18.84
C GLU A 197 -0.30 1.41 18.28
N HIS A 198 0.52 1.75 17.27
CA HIS A 198 0.42 3.01 16.53
C HIS A 198 -0.99 3.10 15.93
N PRO A 199 -1.67 4.27 15.94
CA PRO A 199 -3.06 4.36 16.39
C PRO A 199 -4.09 3.72 15.46
N THR A 200 -3.71 3.12 14.33
CA THR A 200 -4.47 2.00 13.77
C THR A 200 -3.62 0.73 13.89
N ASN A 201 -3.93 -0.12 14.86
CA ASN A 201 -3.42 -1.49 14.89
C ASN A 201 -4.07 -2.26 13.74
N LEU A 202 -3.33 -2.46 12.63
CA LEU A 202 -3.87 -3.04 11.39
C LEU A 202 -4.41 -4.46 11.58
N TYR A 203 -3.76 -5.26 12.44
CA TYR A 203 -4.18 -6.61 12.76
C TYR A 203 -5.54 -6.60 13.47
N LYS A 204 -5.64 -5.88 14.60
CA LYS A 204 -6.89 -5.73 15.34
C LYS A 204 -8.00 -5.14 14.46
N PHE A 205 -7.68 -4.15 13.63
CA PHE A 205 -8.64 -3.56 12.71
C PHE A 205 -9.18 -4.60 11.72
N TYR A 206 -8.31 -5.32 11.02
CA TYR A 206 -8.73 -6.30 10.03
C TYR A 206 -9.52 -7.44 10.70
N ASP A 207 -9.03 -8.00 11.79
CA ASP A 207 -9.67 -9.12 12.50
C ASP A 207 -11.06 -8.76 13.04
N ALA A 208 -11.22 -7.53 13.53
CA ALA A 208 -12.49 -7.06 14.10
C ALA A 208 -13.50 -6.69 13.02
N TYR A 209 -13.08 -5.96 11.98
CA TYR A 209 -13.99 -5.37 11.00
C TYR A 209 -14.28 -6.29 9.81
N SER A 210 -13.36 -7.18 9.43
CA SER A 210 -13.56 -8.10 8.31
C SER A 210 -14.78 -9.01 8.52
N LYS A 211 -15.15 -9.32 9.76
CA LYS A 211 -16.38 -10.09 10.03
C LYS A 211 -17.66 -9.43 9.52
N TYR A 212 -17.67 -8.11 9.36
CA TYR A 212 -18.86 -7.30 9.08
C TYR A 212 -18.76 -6.45 7.82
N ALA A 213 -17.58 -6.34 7.22
CA ALA A 213 -17.32 -5.58 6.01
C ALA A 213 -16.27 -6.27 5.15
N ASP A 214 -16.35 -6.12 3.83
CA ASP A 214 -15.26 -6.47 2.93
C ASP A 214 -14.14 -5.43 3.08
N VAL A 215 -13.09 -5.78 3.83
CA VAL A 215 -11.96 -4.90 4.09
C VAL A 215 -10.86 -5.18 3.08
N LYS A 216 -10.55 -4.20 2.23
CA LYS A 216 -9.52 -4.27 1.19
C LYS A 216 -8.44 -3.22 1.40
N PHE A 217 -7.18 -3.57 1.16
CA PHE A 217 -6.06 -2.63 1.25
C PHE A 217 -5.47 -2.31 -0.13
N LEU A 218 -5.28 -1.03 -0.41
CA LEU A 218 -4.53 -0.57 -1.58
C LEU A 218 -3.15 -0.10 -1.10
N ALA A 219 -2.14 -0.97 -1.24
CA ALA A 219 -0.77 -0.71 -0.80
C ALA A 219 -0.08 0.28 -1.74
N LEU A 220 0.25 1.47 -1.25
CA LEU A 220 0.79 2.55 -2.05
C LEU A 220 2.33 2.46 -2.11
N HIS A 221 2.86 2.03 -3.24
CA HIS A 221 4.29 2.08 -3.53
C HIS A 221 4.68 3.45 -4.06
N ARG A 222 5.24 4.29 -3.16
CA ARG A 222 5.81 5.60 -3.48
C ARG A 222 7.33 5.52 -3.63
N PRO A 223 7.95 6.40 -4.43
CA PRO A 223 9.39 6.56 -4.45
C PRO A 223 9.92 6.93 -3.06
N PHE A 224 10.82 6.09 -2.54
CA PHE A 224 11.35 6.22 -1.19
C PHE A 224 12.11 7.53 -1.00
N LEU A 225 13.05 7.86 -1.89
CA LEU A 225 13.90 9.04 -1.79
C LEU A 225 13.08 10.35 -1.85
N GLU A 226 12.10 10.45 -2.73
CA GLU A 226 11.19 11.60 -2.81
C GLU A 226 10.33 11.73 -1.56
N THR A 227 9.92 10.62 -0.95
CA THR A 227 9.17 10.64 0.31
C THR A 227 10.02 11.29 1.41
N ILE A 228 11.28 10.85 1.58
CA ILE A 228 12.21 11.45 2.54
C ILE A 228 12.51 12.91 2.19
N ALA A 229 12.70 13.23 0.91
CA ALA A 229 13.01 14.59 0.45
C ALA A 229 11.87 15.58 0.76
N SER A 230 10.62 15.13 0.64
CA SER A 230 9.45 15.96 0.94
C SER A 230 9.33 16.35 2.42
N HIS A 231 9.99 15.59 3.31
CA HIS A 231 9.94 15.76 4.76
C HIS A 231 11.34 15.79 5.39
N ARG A 232 12.34 16.35 4.69
CA ARG A 232 13.76 16.30 5.07
C ARG A 232 14.12 16.76 6.49
N THR A 233 13.26 17.53 7.15
CA THR A 233 13.47 18.05 8.51
C THR A 233 12.76 17.24 9.60
N TRP A 234 11.98 16.22 9.23
CA TRP A 234 11.25 15.39 10.18
C TRP A 234 12.21 14.47 10.93
N ASP A 235 11.78 14.05 12.13
CA ASP A 235 12.49 13.07 12.97
C ASP A 235 13.99 13.38 13.21
N SER A 236 14.35 14.68 13.22
CA SER A 236 15.73 15.17 13.36
C SER A 236 16.65 14.95 12.16
N GLY A 237 16.08 14.71 10.99
CA GLY A 237 16.79 14.75 9.72
C GLY A 237 16.46 13.56 8.82
N PRO A 238 16.99 13.57 7.59
CA PRO A 238 16.65 12.59 6.56
C PRO A 238 17.08 11.16 6.92
N ILE A 239 18.23 10.99 7.60
CA ILE A 239 18.71 9.66 8.00
C ILE A 239 17.78 9.01 9.05
N PRO A 240 17.55 9.60 10.23
CA PRO A 240 16.63 8.98 11.20
C PRO A 240 15.20 8.85 10.65
N HIS A 241 14.74 9.83 9.87
CA HIS A 241 13.44 9.77 9.23
C HIS A 241 13.31 8.57 8.28
N SER A 242 14.29 8.36 7.40
CA SER A 242 14.30 7.21 6.48
C SER A 242 14.35 5.86 7.20
N ASN A 243 15.03 5.79 8.35
CA ASN A 243 15.10 4.61 9.19
C ASN A 243 13.73 4.27 9.82
N ILE A 244 13.01 5.29 10.29
CA ILE A 244 11.63 5.14 10.78
C ILE A 244 10.71 4.65 9.68
N ILE A 245 10.81 5.23 8.47
CA ILE A 245 10.01 4.81 7.32
C ILE A 245 10.28 3.34 6.95
N GLN A 246 11.54 2.90 6.96
CA GLN A 246 11.87 1.48 6.74
C GLN A 246 11.16 0.57 7.75
N GLY A 247 11.18 0.92 9.05
CA GLY A 247 10.49 0.16 10.08
C GLY A 247 8.98 0.00 9.83
N PHE A 248 8.31 1.07 9.40
CA PHE A 248 6.88 0.99 9.04
C PHE A 248 6.61 0.18 7.77
N LEU A 249 7.49 0.25 6.77
CA LEU A 249 7.37 -0.57 5.56
C LEU A 249 7.54 -2.06 5.87
N ILE A 250 8.46 -2.42 6.77
CA ILE A 250 8.61 -3.80 7.28
C ILE A 250 7.34 -4.25 8.01
N LEU A 251 6.79 -3.41 8.90
CA LEU A 251 5.55 -3.71 9.62
C LEU A 251 4.38 -3.92 8.65
N HIS A 252 4.21 -3.05 7.65
CA HIS A 252 3.20 -3.21 6.62
C HIS A 252 3.40 -4.49 5.82
N LYS A 253 4.64 -4.80 5.39
CA LYS A 253 4.93 -6.03 4.65
C LYS A 253 4.51 -7.27 5.42
N ARG A 254 4.83 -7.36 6.71
CA ARG A 254 4.43 -8.48 7.58
C ARG A 254 2.92 -8.62 7.67
N PHE A 255 2.21 -7.50 7.83
CA PHE A 255 0.75 -7.50 7.86
C PHE A 255 0.17 -8.03 6.55
N LEU A 256 0.68 -7.56 5.41
CA LEU A 256 0.24 -7.98 4.08
C LEU A 256 0.57 -9.46 3.78
N ASP A 257 1.71 -9.96 4.27
CA ASP A 257 2.10 -11.37 4.10
C ASP A 257 1.21 -12.34 4.89
N ILE A 258 0.77 -11.92 6.07
CA ILE A 258 -0.14 -12.71 6.91
C ILE A 258 -1.55 -12.68 6.31
N HIS A 259 -1.99 -11.52 5.82
CA HIS A 259 -3.34 -11.33 5.28
C HIS A 259 -3.32 -11.25 3.75
N LYS A 260 -2.88 -12.32 3.09
CA LYS A 260 -2.92 -12.39 1.62
C LYS A 260 -4.35 -12.55 1.11
N THR A 261 -5.08 -13.47 1.71
CA THR A 261 -6.43 -13.85 1.32
C THR A 261 -7.40 -13.66 2.47
N ASP A 262 -8.65 -13.38 2.13
CA ASP A 262 -9.73 -13.25 3.09
C ASP A 262 -10.19 -14.65 3.48
N PRO A 263 -10.23 -15.00 4.78
CA PRO A 263 -10.57 -16.36 5.20
C PRO A 263 -12.04 -16.74 4.96
N ILE A 264 -12.91 -15.78 4.62
CA ILE A 264 -14.33 -16.01 4.33
C ILE A 264 -14.54 -16.19 2.83
N THR A 265 -13.97 -15.32 1.99
CA THR A 265 -14.22 -15.35 0.54
C THR A 265 -13.12 -16.02 -0.27
N GLY A 266 -11.93 -16.21 0.30
CA GLY A 266 -10.73 -16.67 -0.42
C GLY A 266 -10.09 -15.63 -1.31
N ASP A 267 -10.69 -14.44 -1.47
CA ASP A 267 -10.19 -13.38 -2.33
C ASP A 267 -8.95 -12.71 -1.76
N ASN A 268 -8.13 -12.11 -2.63
CA ASN A 268 -7.04 -11.26 -2.19
C ASN A 268 -7.53 -10.09 -1.33
N VAL A 269 -6.84 -9.81 -0.24
CA VAL A 269 -7.14 -8.71 0.70
C VAL A 269 -6.47 -7.42 0.29
N TRP A 270 -5.42 -7.48 -0.56
CA TRP A 270 -4.68 -6.31 -0.99
C TRP A 270 -4.12 -6.41 -2.40
N THR A 271 -3.80 -5.24 -2.98
CA THR A 271 -3.06 -5.06 -4.24
C THR A 271 -2.14 -3.84 -4.14
N VAL A 272 -1.16 -3.71 -5.03
CA VAL A 272 -0.20 -2.61 -5.03
C VAL A 272 -0.56 -1.56 -6.07
N ILE A 273 -0.47 -0.29 -5.65
CA ILE A 273 -0.49 0.85 -6.56
C ILE A 273 0.91 1.46 -6.61
N HIS A 274 1.59 1.29 -7.74
CA HIS A 274 2.86 1.96 -8.01
C HIS A 274 2.62 3.43 -8.39
N VAL A 275 2.57 4.29 -7.38
CA VAL A 275 2.24 5.73 -7.50
C VAL A 275 3.18 6.44 -8.47
N GLU A 276 4.45 6.05 -8.51
CA GLU A 276 5.45 6.62 -9.43
C GLU A 276 5.09 6.44 -10.90
N LYS A 277 4.56 5.27 -11.28
CA LYS A 277 4.20 4.94 -12.67
C LYS A 277 3.04 5.79 -13.18
N LEU A 278 2.28 6.41 -12.28
CA LEU A 278 1.19 7.32 -12.60
C LEU A 278 1.69 8.73 -12.97
N SER A 279 2.95 9.03 -12.60
CA SER A 279 3.53 10.36 -12.83
C SER A 279 4.09 10.50 -14.22
N ILE A 280 3.94 11.69 -14.82
CA ILE A 280 4.56 11.98 -16.11
C ILE A 280 6.09 11.93 -15.99
N LYS A 281 6.65 12.39 -14.86
CA LYS A 281 8.10 12.39 -14.56
C LYS A 281 8.73 11.00 -14.73
N TYR A 282 8.00 9.94 -14.38
CA TYR A 282 8.49 8.56 -14.48
C TYR A 282 8.71 8.11 -15.93
N HIS A 283 7.90 8.61 -16.87
CA HIS A 283 7.98 8.23 -18.28
C HIS A 283 8.92 9.13 -19.10
N GLY A 284 9.51 10.17 -18.49
CA GLY A 284 10.48 11.07 -19.13
C GLY A 284 10.20 12.56 -18.90
N LEU A 285 10.76 13.40 -19.78
CA LEU A 285 10.61 14.86 -19.70
C LEU A 285 9.25 15.30 -20.25
N TRP A 286 8.57 16.17 -19.49
CA TRP A 286 7.21 16.70 -19.70
C TRP A 286 6.79 17.16 -21.12
N HIS A 287 7.75 17.32 -22.04
CA HIS A 287 7.58 17.91 -23.35
C HIS A 287 7.29 16.90 -24.48
N ASN A 288 7.41 15.59 -24.25
CA ASN A 288 7.16 14.59 -25.29
C ASN A 288 5.74 14.02 -25.26
N ARG A 289 5.04 14.06 -26.41
CA ARG A 289 3.68 13.49 -26.58
C ARG A 289 3.64 11.99 -26.29
N LYS A 290 4.70 11.25 -26.59
CA LYS A 290 4.80 9.80 -26.36
C LYS A 290 4.72 9.45 -24.88
N GLU A 291 5.43 10.20 -24.05
CA GLU A 291 5.58 9.94 -22.61
C GLU A 291 4.28 10.28 -21.86
N ARG A 292 3.62 11.36 -22.26
CA ARG A 292 2.25 11.66 -21.79
C ARG A 292 1.27 10.54 -22.09
N LYS A 293 1.37 9.92 -23.27
CA LYS A 293 0.53 8.77 -23.63
C LYS A 293 0.81 7.58 -22.70
N GLN A 294 2.07 7.28 -22.39
CA GLN A 294 2.44 6.19 -21.49
C GLN A 294 1.91 6.42 -20.07
N ALA A 295 2.03 7.65 -19.53
CA ALA A 295 1.43 8.00 -18.24
C ALA A 295 -0.10 7.83 -18.25
N LEU A 296 -0.78 8.23 -19.33
CA LEU A 296 -2.23 8.06 -19.46
C LEU A 296 -2.65 6.58 -19.54
N GLU A 297 -1.89 5.73 -20.22
CA GLU A 297 -2.16 4.29 -20.22
C GLU A 297 -1.93 3.68 -18.84
N ALA A 298 -0.81 3.99 -18.16
CA ALA A 298 -0.55 3.53 -16.80
C ALA A 298 -1.67 3.92 -15.81
N ARG A 299 -2.24 5.11 -15.98
CA ARG A 299 -3.39 5.60 -15.20
C ARG A 299 -4.67 4.81 -15.49
N LYS A 300 -4.94 4.47 -16.75
CA LYS A 300 -6.10 3.62 -17.12
C LYS A 300 -5.93 2.21 -16.58
N ASP A 301 -4.73 1.66 -16.67
CA ASP A 301 -4.42 0.31 -16.19
C ASP A 301 -4.56 0.23 -14.68
N MET A 302 -4.09 1.26 -13.94
CA MET A 302 -4.34 1.36 -12.50
C MET A 302 -5.84 1.36 -12.16
N ILE A 303 -6.65 2.16 -12.86
CA ILE A 303 -8.12 2.19 -12.63
C ILE A 303 -8.75 0.82 -12.88
N ARG A 304 -8.35 0.15 -13.97
CA ARG A 304 -8.87 -1.18 -14.31
C ARG A 304 -8.50 -2.18 -13.22
N ASN A 305 -7.22 -2.26 -12.86
CA ASN A 305 -6.71 -3.22 -11.88
C ASN A 305 -7.36 -3.01 -10.51
N VAL A 306 -7.47 -1.75 -10.06
CA VAL A 306 -8.13 -1.44 -8.78
C VAL A 306 -9.61 -1.77 -8.81
N ALA A 307 -10.34 -1.40 -9.88
CA ALA A 307 -11.76 -1.73 -9.99
C ALA A 307 -11.99 -3.25 -10.02
N THR A 308 -11.17 -4.00 -10.77
CA THR A 308 -11.24 -5.46 -10.83
C THR A 308 -10.95 -6.07 -9.45
N PHE A 309 -9.87 -5.64 -8.79
CA PHE A 309 -9.51 -6.12 -7.45
C PHE A 309 -10.61 -5.85 -6.41
N LEU A 310 -11.27 -4.70 -6.47
CA LEU A 310 -12.35 -4.33 -5.54
C LEU A 310 -13.72 -4.91 -5.93
N GLY A 311 -13.82 -5.69 -7.02
CA GLY A 311 -15.08 -6.24 -7.51
C GLY A 311 -16.05 -5.16 -8.01
N TRP A 312 -15.54 -4.02 -8.46
CA TRP A 312 -16.34 -2.88 -8.91
C TRP A 312 -16.76 -3.02 -10.39
N PRO A 313 -18.05 -2.87 -10.73
CA PRO A 313 -18.55 -3.09 -12.09
C PRO A 313 -17.92 -2.19 -13.15
N LYS A 314 -17.65 -0.92 -12.80
CA LYS A 314 -17.13 0.06 -13.74
C LYS A 314 -15.62 0.16 -13.62
N VAL A 315 -14.94 -0.33 -14.66
CA VAL A 315 -13.47 -0.42 -14.77
C VAL A 315 -12.83 0.75 -15.53
N THR A 316 -13.57 1.83 -15.80
CA THR A 316 -13.05 3.02 -16.49
C THR A 316 -13.53 4.30 -15.82
N CYS A 317 -12.66 5.32 -15.78
CA CYS A 317 -12.99 6.60 -15.17
C CYS A 317 -12.19 7.75 -15.79
N LYS A 318 -12.84 8.55 -16.64
CA LYS A 318 -12.18 9.67 -17.34
C LYS A 318 -11.78 10.81 -16.41
N GLN A 319 -12.59 11.05 -15.37
CA GLN A 319 -12.43 12.19 -14.46
C GLN A 319 -11.56 11.89 -13.24
N CYS A 320 -11.20 10.62 -13.01
CA CYS A 320 -10.52 10.20 -11.79
C CYS A 320 -9.18 10.93 -11.55
N PHE A 321 -8.47 11.30 -12.62
CA PHE A 321 -7.17 11.96 -12.53
C PHE A 321 -7.23 13.50 -12.64
N GLU A 322 -8.42 14.13 -12.64
CA GLU A 322 -8.53 15.59 -12.75
C GLU A 322 -7.89 16.32 -11.57
N SER A 323 -7.96 15.71 -10.39
CA SER A 323 -7.34 16.21 -9.15
C SER A 323 -5.88 15.77 -8.97
N TRP A 324 -5.38 14.85 -9.80
CA TRP A 324 -4.00 14.37 -9.71
C TRP A 324 -3.00 15.48 -9.98
N ARG A 325 -1.95 15.53 -9.15
CA ARG A 325 -0.83 16.46 -9.32
C ARG A 325 0.46 15.65 -9.19
N ASP A 326 1.33 15.78 -10.19
CA ASP A 326 2.66 15.18 -10.11
C ASP A 326 3.47 15.84 -9.00
N SER A 327 4.22 15.02 -8.26
CA SER A 327 5.19 15.56 -7.31
C SER A 327 6.24 16.38 -8.06
N THR A 328 6.49 17.58 -7.59
CA THR A 328 7.55 18.46 -8.10
C THR A 328 8.88 18.24 -7.39
N THR A 329 8.92 17.37 -6.38
CA THR A 329 10.11 17.11 -5.59
C THR A 329 11.16 16.38 -6.42
N ASP A 330 12.38 16.92 -6.43
CA ASP A 330 13.55 16.31 -7.05
C ASP A 330 14.61 16.06 -5.97
N TYR A 331 14.71 14.82 -5.49
CA TYR A 331 15.55 14.49 -4.34
C TYR A 331 17.04 14.78 -4.58
N SER A 332 17.50 14.70 -5.83
CA SER A 332 18.89 15.03 -6.21
C SER A 332 19.24 16.50 -6.04
N GLN A 333 18.24 17.39 -5.97
CA GLN A 333 18.43 18.81 -5.65
C GLN A 333 18.29 19.10 -4.16
N VAL A 334 17.82 18.12 -3.38
CA VAL A 334 17.53 18.27 -1.95
C VAL A 334 18.66 17.69 -1.10
N PHE A 335 19.30 16.62 -1.55
CA PHE A 335 20.31 15.88 -0.81
C PHE A 335 21.69 16.03 -1.41
N GLU A 336 22.67 16.30 -0.55
CA GLU A 336 24.09 16.24 -0.89
C GLU A 336 24.51 14.81 -1.27
N PRO A 337 25.56 14.62 -2.09
CA PRO A 337 25.95 13.30 -2.59
C PRO A 337 26.18 12.24 -1.49
N GLU A 338 26.82 12.62 -0.39
CA GLU A 338 27.11 11.70 0.72
C GLU A 338 25.83 11.23 1.41
N LEU A 339 24.89 12.15 1.63
CA LEU A 339 23.59 11.80 2.20
C LEU A 339 22.77 10.94 1.23
N LEU A 340 22.82 11.25 -0.07
CA LEU A 340 22.10 10.47 -1.08
C LEU A 340 22.60 9.02 -1.13
N LYS A 341 23.90 8.80 -0.92
CA LYS A 341 24.47 7.45 -0.82
C LYS A 341 23.84 6.66 0.33
N ILE A 342 23.82 7.22 1.54
CA ILE A 342 23.21 6.58 2.72
C ILE A 342 21.72 6.28 2.48
N LEU A 343 20.97 7.24 1.94
CA LEU A 343 19.55 7.05 1.67
C LEU A 343 19.28 6.02 0.56
N THR A 344 20.22 5.85 -0.37
CA THR A 344 20.14 4.82 -1.41
C THR A 344 20.39 3.44 -0.80
N GLU A 345 21.37 3.30 0.10
CA GLU A 345 21.59 2.05 0.86
C GLU A 345 20.32 1.67 1.67
N HIS A 346 19.66 2.65 2.31
CA HIS A 346 18.37 2.46 2.99
C HIS A 346 17.20 2.09 2.07
N LYS A 347 17.26 2.49 0.79
CA LYS A 347 16.27 2.07 -0.21
C LYS A 347 16.55 0.64 -0.66
N GLU A 348 17.82 0.29 -0.85
CA GLU A 348 18.26 -1.03 -1.31
C GLU A 348 18.00 -2.11 -0.24
N SER A 349 18.12 -1.79 1.05
CA SER A 349 17.74 -2.68 2.15
C SER A 349 16.26 -3.07 2.14
N LEU A 350 15.39 -2.30 1.48
CA LEU A 350 13.98 -2.61 1.29
C LEU A 350 13.70 -3.53 0.11
N SER A 351 14.71 -3.97 -0.64
CA SER A 351 14.54 -4.93 -1.73
C SER A 351 13.88 -6.21 -1.22
N GLY A 352 12.79 -6.64 -1.89
CA GLY A 352 11.96 -7.77 -1.45
C GLY A 352 10.98 -7.47 -0.32
N ILE A 353 11.09 -6.30 0.32
CA ILE A 353 10.17 -5.83 1.36
C ILE A 353 9.15 -4.86 0.76
N TRP A 354 9.62 -3.85 0.01
CA TRP A 354 8.77 -2.84 -0.60
C TRP A 354 9.28 -2.42 -2.01
N PRO A 355 8.44 -2.43 -3.08
CA PRO A 355 7.03 -2.79 -3.08
C PRO A 355 6.84 -4.26 -2.68
N PRO A 356 5.74 -4.61 -2.01
CA PRO A 356 5.45 -6.00 -1.71
C PRO A 356 5.22 -6.73 -3.05
N VAL A 357 5.80 -7.92 -3.19
CA VAL A 357 5.57 -8.76 -4.36
C VAL A 357 4.11 -9.19 -4.33
N GLU A 358 3.33 -8.78 -5.32
CA GLU A 358 1.95 -9.27 -5.45
C GLU A 358 2.00 -10.80 -5.51
N ALA A 359 1.13 -11.46 -4.74
CA ALA A 359 0.89 -12.87 -4.97
C ALA A 359 0.48 -12.99 -6.43
N GLN A 360 1.36 -13.57 -7.27
CA GLN A 360 1.02 -13.82 -8.65
C GLN A 360 -0.29 -14.58 -8.62
N THR A 361 -1.32 -14.06 -9.26
CA THR A 361 -2.52 -14.84 -9.54
C THR A 361 -2.01 -16.07 -10.26
N ILE A 362 -2.08 -17.22 -9.58
CA ILE A 362 -1.91 -18.51 -10.25
C ILE A 362 -3.13 -18.58 -11.18
N VAL A 363 -2.92 -18.19 -12.45
CA VAL A 363 -3.94 -18.23 -13.49
C VAL A 363 -4.13 -19.66 -13.95
#